data_AF-A0A4Q9FH33-F1
#
_entry.id   AF-A0A4Q9FH33-F1
#
_cell.length_a   1.000
_cell.length_b   1.000
_cell.length_c   1.000
_cell.angle_alpha   90.00
_cell.angle_beta   90.00
_cell.angle_gamma   90.00
#
_symmetry.space_group_name_H-M   'P 1'
#
loop_
_entity.id
_entity.type
_entity.pdbx_description
1 polymer ?
#
loop_
_entity_poly.entity_id
_entity_poly.type
_entity_poly.pdbx_seq_one_letter_code
_entity_poly.pdbx_strand_id
1 'polypeptide(L)'
;MPTILKRLLQIIILLLITACGSTKYADDRIADEKFELCSEIKYNRLITEFTPIEGKLIYKQNIHSLLENALIQEKYLTKISKNGYSELLQKAGRKEISPEFFEKFKSDLEFDPYMLFPINSYLSCYGFLFDPLKILDKSNWQYDFVLAYNKFEAYGDLKSDSKYLIDALNKIPEEKFQLIIYRKLFLDLIYVTYTQLN
;
A
#
# COMPACT_ATOMS: atom_id res chain seq x y z
N MET A 1 -23.56 18.34 42.27
CA MET A 1 -22.65 17.16 42.34
C MET A 1 -21.50 17.51 43.28
N PRO A 2 -21.29 16.76 44.38
CA PRO A 2 -20.21 17.02 45.35
C PRO A 2 -18.85 17.06 44.66
N THR A 3 -17.93 17.92 45.11
CA THR A 3 -16.61 18.16 44.50
C THR A 3 -15.78 16.88 44.37
N ILE A 4 -15.94 15.95 45.33
CA ILE A 4 -15.30 14.63 45.36
C ILE A 4 -15.85 13.72 44.25
N LEU A 5 -17.16 13.72 44.03
CA LEU A 5 -17.82 12.91 43.01
C LEU A 5 -17.46 13.38 41.58
N LYS A 6 -17.28 14.70 41.39
CA LYS A 6 -16.78 15.26 40.12
C LYS A 6 -15.33 14.82 39.81
N ARG A 7 -14.44 14.82 40.81
CA ARG A 7 -13.04 14.37 40.63
C ARG A 7 -12.95 12.87 40.34
N LEU A 8 -13.75 12.05 41.01
CA LEU A 8 -13.86 10.61 40.72
C LEU A 8 -14.34 10.35 39.30
N LEU A 9 -15.36 11.06 38.84
CA LEU A 9 -15.86 10.95 37.47
C LEU A 9 -14.78 11.33 36.43
N GLN A 10 -14.02 12.39 36.69
CA GLN A 10 -12.91 12.80 35.81
C GLN A 10 -11.80 11.74 35.73
N ILE A 11 -11.44 11.12 36.86
CA ILE A 11 -10.42 10.05 36.90
C ILE A 11 -10.92 8.81 36.13
N ILE A 12 -12.19 8.42 36.29
CA ILE A 12 -12.78 7.29 35.56
C ILE A 12 -12.79 7.56 34.05
N ILE A 13 -13.21 8.76 33.63
CA ILE A 13 -13.19 9.16 32.21
C ILE A 13 -11.76 9.12 31.67
N LEU A 14 -10.78 9.63 32.41
CA LEU A 14 -9.38 9.63 31.99
C LEU A 14 -8.86 8.20 31.81
N LEU A 15 -9.13 7.31 32.77
CA LEU A 15 -8.72 5.89 32.72
C LEU A 15 -9.35 5.16 31.53
N LEU A 16 -10.64 5.40 31.26
CA LEU A 16 -11.35 4.80 30.13
C LEU A 16 -10.79 5.29 28.79
N ILE A 17 -10.47 6.58 28.66
CA ILE A 17 -9.84 7.16 27.46
C ILE A 17 -8.45 6.53 27.25
N THR A 18 -7.63 6.44 28.30
CA THR A 18 -6.28 5.85 28.19
C THR A 18 -6.31 4.36 27.88
N ALA A 19 -7.25 3.60 28.46
CA ALA A 19 -7.39 2.17 28.19
C ALA A 19 -7.83 1.91 26.73
N CYS A 20 -8.81 2.66 26.24
CA CYS A 20 -9.30 2.55 24.87
C CYS A 20 -8.23 2.96 23.83
N GLY A 21 -7.39 3.96 24.16
CA GLY A 21 -6.23 4.31 23.34
C GLY A 21 -5.18 3.21 23.27
N SER A 22 -4.92 2.52 24.39
CA SER A 22 -3.93 1.44 24.47
C SER A 22 -4.35 0.18 23.70
N THR A 23 -5.64 -0.18 23.75
CA THR A 23 -6.17 -1.34 23.00
C THR A 23 -6.19 -1.05 21.51
N LYS A 24 -6.65 0.14 21.10
CA LYS A 24 -6.66 0.54 19.69
C LYS A 24 -5.26 0.51 19.06
N TYR A 25 -4.25 0.98 19.78
CA TYR A 25 -2.87 0.95 19.31
C TYR A 25 -2.32 -0.48 19.16
N ALA A 26 -2.68 -1.38 20.08
CA ALA A 26 -2.29 -2.78 19.98
C ALA A 26 -2.96 -3.47 18.77
N ASP A 27 -4.26 -3.23 18.55
CA ASP A 27 -5.01 -3.78 17.43
C ASP A 27 -4.50 -3.24 16.09
N ASP A 28 -4.20 -1.94 15.99
CA ASP A 28 -3.64 -1.32 14.78
C ASP A 28 -2.25 -1.89 14.43
N ARG A 29 -1.41 -2.21 15.43
CA ARG A 29 -0.11 -2.84 15.21
C ARG A 29 -0.26 -4.29 14.76
N ILE A 30 -1.13 -5.06 15.43
CA ILE A 30 -1.41 -6.45 15.03
C ILE A 30 -1.95 -6.49 13.61
N ALA A 31 -2.83 -5.55 13.24
CA ALA A 31 -3.36 -5.45 11.89
C ALA A 31 -2.26 -5.20 10.85
N ASP A 32 -1.33 -4.27 11.10
CA ASP A 32 -0.18 -4.04 10.21
C ASP A 32 0.67 -5.31 10.05
N GLU A 33 1.04 -5.96 11.16
CA GLU A 33 1.85 -7.19 11.15
C GLU A 33 1.18 -8.32 10.37
N LYS A 34 -0.14 -8.50 10.54
CA LYS A 34 -0.90 -9.53 9.81
C LYS A 34 -1.08 -9.19 8.34
N PHE A 35 -1.26 -7.92 8.01
CA PHE A 35 -1.35 -7.45 6.64
C PHE A 35 -0.03 -7.67 5.89
N GLU A 36 1.09 -7.30 6.51
CA GLU A 36 2.43 -7.48 5.97
C GLU A 36 2.72 -8.97 5.76
N LEU A 37 2.50 -9.81 6.78
CA LEU A 37 2.69 -11.25 6.68
C LEU A 37 1.88 -11.88 5.53
N CYS A 38 0.59 -11.54 5.41
CA CYS A 38 -0.24 -12.03 4.31
C CYS A 38 0.33 -11.61 2.94
N SER A 39 0.73 -10.35 2.82
CA SER A 39 1.27 -9.78 1.59
C SER A 39 2.61 -10.42 1.21
N GLU A 40 3.50 -10.66 2.19
CA GLU A 40 4.76 -11.35 1.98
C GLU A 40 4.58 -12.80 1.56
N ILE A 41 3.66 -13.55 2.19
CA ILE A 41 3.37 -14.93 1.79
C ILE A 41 2.93 -14.99 0.32
N LYS A 42 2.03 -14.09 -0.08
CA LYS A 42 1.57 -14.01 -1.48
C LYS A 42 2.71 -13.63 -2.41
N TYR A 43 3.53 -12.67 -2.02
CA TYR A 43 4.65 -12.22 -2.84
C TYR A 43 5.73 -13.30 -2.98
N ASN A 44 6.06 -14.00 -1.88
CA ASN A 44 7.02 -15.09 -1.90
C ASN A 44 6.61 -16.21 -2.85
N ARG A 45 5.31 -16.53 -2.97
CA ARG A 45 4.82 -17.47 -3.99
C ARG A 45 5.20 -17.03 -5.41
N LEU A 46 5.06 -15.74 -5.72
CA LEU A 46 5.46 -15.20 -7.02
C LEU A 46 6.97 -15.33 -7.26
N ILE A 47 7.78 -15.01 -6.25
CA ILE A 47 9.24 -15.13 -6.33
C ILE A 47 9.67 -16.58 -6.62
N THR A 48 9.01 -17.55 -5.98
CA THR A 48 9.36 -18.98 -6.08
C THR A 48 8.78 -19.68 -7.30
N GLU A 49 7.60 -19.28 -7.76
CA GLU A 49 6.89 -19.93 -8.87
C GLU A 49 7.35 -19.39 -10.23
N PHE A 50 7.74 -18.11 -10.31
CA PHE A 50 8.15 -17.49 -11.58
C PHE A 50 9.68 -17.42 -11.71
N THR A 51 10.17 -18.26 -12.64
CA THR A 51 11.53 -18.38 -13.20
C THR A 51 12.65 -18.30 -12.16
N PRO A 52 13.35 -19.40 -11.81
CA PRO A 52 14.55 -19.30 -11.01
C PRO A 52 15.59 -18.48 -11.78
N ILE A 53 15.77 -17.21 -11.40
CA ILE A 53 16.88 -16.40 -11.88
C ILE A 53 17.94 -16.52 -10.79
N GLU A 54 18.84 -17.47 -11.01
CA GLU A 54 19.92 -17.80 -10.07
C GLU A 54 20.67 -16.53 -9.66
N GLY A 55 20.91 -16.36 -8.36
CA GLY A 55 21.62 -15.20 -7.82
C GLY A 55 20.84 -13.88 -7.76
N LYS A 56 19.56 -13.81 -8.16
CA LYS A 56 18.76 -12.55 -8.16
C LYS A 56 17.70 -12.45 -7.06
N LEU A 57 17.69 -13.35 -6.07
CA LEU A 57 16.68 -13.40 -5.00
C LEU A 57 16.51 -12.06 -4.27
N ILE A 58 17.61 -11.38 -3.95
CA ILE A 58 17.58 -10.08 -3.24
C ILE A 58 16.83 -9.03 -4.06
N TYR A 59 17.05 -8.97 -5.38
CA TYR A 59 16.34 -8.04 -6.26
C TYR A 59 14.85 -8.36 -6.29
N LYS A 60 14.49 -9.64 -6.40
CA LYS A 60 13.10 -10.07 -6.35
C LYS A 60 12.43 -9.65 -5.05
N GLN A 61 13.06 -9.88 -3.90
CA GLN A 61 12.49 -9.52 -2.59
C GLN A 61 12.28 -8.00 -2.41
N ASN A 62 13.07 -7.18 -3.12
CA ASN A 62 13.10 -5.73 -2.95
C ASN A 62 12.58 -4.94 -4.16
N ILE A 63 11.88 -5.58 -5.11
CA ILE A 63 11.54 -4.96 -6.40
C ILE A 63 10.77 -3.64 -6.27
N HIS A 64 9.83 -3.54 -5.32
CA HIS A 64 9.06 -2.32 -5.07
C HIS A 64 9.96 -1.18 -4.57
N SER A 65 10.87 -1.49 -3.64
CA SER A 65 11.84 -0.51 -3.12
C SER A 65 12.79 -0.06 -4.22
N LEU A 66 13.23 -0.98 -5.09
CA LEU A 66 14.11 -0.68 -6.22
C LEU A 66 13.41 0.25 -7.22
N LEU A 67 12.14 -0.02 -7.55
CA LEU A 67 11.34 0.85 -8.42
C LEU A 67 11.10 2.23 -7.77
N GLU A 68 10.69 2.28 -6.50
CA GLU A 68 10.46 3.55 -5.76
C GLU A 68 11.74 4.41 -5.75
N ASN A 69 12.90 3.79 -5.49
CA ASN A 69 14.19 4.48 -5.51
C ASN A 69 14.57 4.98 -6.90
N ALA A 70 14.37 4.17 -7.95
CA ALA A 70 14.63 4.58 -9.32
C ALA A 70 13.75 5.79 -9.73
N LEU A 71 12.47 5.76 -9.38
CA LEU A 71 11.54 6.87 -9.63
C LEU A 71 11.95 8.16 -8.90
N ILE A 72 12.52 8.05 -7.70
CA ILE A 72 13.06 9.20 -6.95
C ILE A 72 14.32 9.74 -7.62
N GLN A 73 15.26 8.85 -7.98
CA GLN A 73 16.52 9.23 -8.61
C GLN A 73 16.31 9.98 -9.93
N GLU A 74 15.33 9.53 -10.72
CA GLU A 74 14.95 10.14 -12.00
C GLU A 74 13.92 11.27 -11.85
N LYS A 75 13.61 11.68 -10.61
CA LYS A 75 12.73 12.81 -10.24
C LYS A 75 11.28 12.68 -10.72
N TYR A 76 10.82 11.47 -11.04
CA TYR A 76 9.40 11.20 -11.24
C TYR A 76 8.64 11.29 -9.93
N LEU A 77 9.22 10.74 -8.85
CA LEU A 77 8.72 10.85 -7.48
C LEU A 77 9.54 11.87 -6.68
N THR A 78 8.90 12.96 -6.26
CA THR A 78 9.56 14.05 -5.52
C THR A 78 9.78 13.70 -4.05
N LYS A 79 8.80 13.05 -3.42
CA LYS A 79 8.82 12.68 -1.99
C LYS A 79 7.89 11.51 -1.73
N ILE A 80 8.30 10.60 -0.85
CA ILE A 80 7.45 9.56 -0.26
C ILE A 80 6.40 10.23 0.66
N SER A 81 5.26 10.56 0.06
CA SER A 81 4.10 11.19 0.70
C SER A 81 2.88 10.95 -0.17
N LYS A 82 1.67 11.09 0.40
CA LYS A 82 0.44 10.96 -0.40
C LYS A 82 0.39 11.93 -1.58
N ASN A 83 0.84 13.18 -1.38
CA ASN A 83 0.91 14.15 -2.47
C ASN A 83 1.90 13.75 -3.56
N GLY A 84 3.11 13.31 -3.18
CA GLY A 84 4.11 12.85 -4.15
C GLY A 84 3.64 11.64 -4.96
N TYR A 85 2.91 10.71 -4.32
CA TYR A 85 2.30 9.58 -5.03
C TYR A 85 1.10 9.99 -5.90
N SER A 86 0.29 10.95 -5.47
CA SER A 86 -0.79 11.50 -6.27
C SER A 86 -0.25 12.14 -7.56
N GLU A 87 0.83 12.93 -7.46
CA GLU A 87 1.53 13.50 -8.62
C GLU A 87 2.12 12.41 -9.53
N LEU A 88 2.79 11.41 -8.93
CA LEU A 88 3.38 10.28 -9.68
C LEU A 88 2.32 9.49 -10.45
N LEU A 89 1.18 9.22 -9.82
CA LEU A 89 0.03 8.54 -10.42
C LEU A 89 -0.55 9.33 -11.60
N GLN A 90 -0.65 10.66 -11.47
CA GLN A 90 -1.03 11.53 -12.58
C GLN A 90 -0.03 11.50 -13.73
N LYS A 91 1.27 11.56 -13.43
CA LYS A 91 2.34 11.46 -14.44
C LYS A 91 2.25 10.13 -15.18
N ALA A 92 2.04 9.03 -14.46
CA ALA A 92 1.88 7.70 -15.06
C ALA A 92 0.66 7.64 -15.99
N GLY A 93 -0.51 8.13 -15.55
CA GLY A 93 -1.73 8.12 -16.35
C GLY A 93 -1.66 9.02 -17.59
N ARG A 94 -0.93 10.14 -17.51
CA ARG A 94 -0.66 11.05 -18.63
C ARG A 94 0.50 10.64 -19.53
N LYS A 95 1.15 9.51 -19.24
CA LYS A 95 2.34 9.01 -19.95
C LYS A 95 3.53 9.99 -19.91
N GLU A 96 3.68 10.70 -18.81
CA GLU A 96 4.80 11.62 -18.56
C GLU A 96 6.02 10.90 -17.96
N ILE A 97 5.89 9.61 -17.61
CA ILE A 97 7.02 8.75 -17.29
C ILE A 97 7.54 8.14 -18.59
N SER A 98 8.79 8.41 -18.95
CA SER A 98 9.36 7.96 -20.22
C SER A 98 9.44 6.42 -20.29
N PRO A 99 9.10 5.78 -21.42
CA PRO A 99 9.31 4.35 -21.63
C PRO A 99 10.75 3.89 -21.36
N GLU A 100 11.73 4.71 -21.74
CA GLU A 100 13.16 4.45 -21.55
C GLU A 100 13.54 4.30 -20.07
N PHE A 101 12.79 4.92 -19.15
CA PHE A 101 12.94 4.70 -17.71
C PHE A 101 12.72 3.23 -17.33
N PHE A 102 11.63 2.62 -17.81
CA PHE A 102 11.29 1.24 -17.47
C PHE A 102 12.21 0.24 -18.18
N GLU A 103 12.61 0.52 -19.43
CA GLU A 103 13.60 -0.29 -20.13
C GLU A 103 14.97 -0.24 -19.44
N LYS A 104 15.41 0.94 -18.98
CA LYS A 104 16.62 1.07 -18.17
C LYS A 104 16.49 0.29 -16.86
N PHE A 105 15.37 0.41 -16.16
CA PHE A 105 15.13 -0.33 -14.92
C PHE A 105 15.22 -1.85 -15.13
N LYS A 106 14.60 -2.37 -16.20
CA LYS A 106 14.70 -3.78 -16.61
C LYS A 106 16.14 -4.19 -16.95
N SER A 107 16.86 -3.34 -17.68
CA SER A 107 18.27 -3.56 -18.00
C SER A 107 19.15 -3.62 -16.76
N ASP A 108 18.96 -2.70 -15.81
CA ASP A 108 19.73 -2.62 -14.56
C ASP A 108 19.48 -3.86 -13.66
N LEU A 109 18.30 -4.45 -13.74
CA LEU A 109 17.96 -5.70 -13.05
C LEU A 109 18.56 -6.94 -13.73
N GLU A 110 18.84 -6.85 -15.02
CA GLU A 110 19.22 -7.96 -15.92
C GLU A 110 18.12 -9.03 -16.07
N PHE A 111 16.85 -8.66 -15.83
CA PHE A 111 15.69 -9.51 -16.08
C PHE A 111 14.40 -8.69 -16.19
N ASP A 112 13.35 -9.28 -16.76
CA ASP A 112 12.03 -8.67 -16.81
C ASP A 112 11.26 -8.86 -15.48
N PRO A 113 11.01 -7.79 -14.70
CA PRO A 113 10.33 -7.91 -13.43
C PRO A 113 8.80 -7.86 -13.54
N TYR A 114 8.20 -7.90 -14.74
CA TYR A 114 6.74 -7.76 -14.92
C TYR A 114 5.92 -8.70 -14.01
N MET A 115 6.31 -9.97 -13.90
CA MET A 115 5.61 -10.95 -13.05
C MET A 115 5.71 -10.67 -11.54
N LEU A 116 6.59 -9.74 -11.15
CA LEU A 116 6.77 -9.29 -9.77
C LEU A 116 5.94 -8.04 -9.42
N PHE A 117 5.17 -7.50 -10.36
CA PHE A 117 4.24 -6.38 -10.14
C PHE A 117 2.78 -6.82 -10.31
N PRO A 118 2.27 -7.70 -9.42
CA PRO A 118 0.95 -8.30 -9.55
C PRO A 118 -0.18 -7.32 -9.19
N ILE A 119 -0.92 -6.82 -10.18
CA ILE A 119 -2.10 -5.99 -9.91
C ILE A 119 -3.06 -6.73 -8.96
N ASN A 120 -3.52 -6.04 -7.91
CA ASN A 120 -4.55 -6.47 -6.96
C ASN A 120 -4.21 -7.63 -6.01
N SER A 121 -3.01 -8.20 -6.09
CA SER A 121 -2.64 -9.36 -5.26
C SER A 121 -2.78 -9.09 -3.76
N TYR A 122 -2.46 -7.86 -3.33
CA TYR A 122 -2.46 -7.44 -1.94
C TYR A 122 -3.84 -7.02 -1.42
N LEU A 123 -4.83 -6.72 -2.28
CA LEU A 123 -6.18 -6.30 -1.82
C LEU A 123 -6.86 -7.37 -0.97
N SER A 124 -6.72 -8.62 -1.38
CA SER A 124 -7.23 -9.78 -0.64
C SER A 124 -6.66 -9.90 0.78
N CYS A 125 -5.47 -9.35 1.05
CA CYS A 125 -4.91 -9.32 2.41
C CYS A 125 -5.62 -8.33 3.33
N TYR A 126 -6.25 -7.28 2.81
CA TYR A 126 -7.13 -6.45 3.63
C TYR A 126 -8.37 -7.23 4.06
N GLY A 127 -9.00 -7.96 3.13
CA GLY A 127 -10.15 -8.83 3.43
C GLY A 127 -9.82 -9.87 4.51
N PHE A 128 -8.58 -10.39 4.51
CA PHE A 128 -8.08 -11.30 5.53
C PHE A 128 -8.11 -10.73 6.97
N LEU A 129 -8.02 -9.42 7.14
CA LEU A 129 -8.08 -8.77 8.46
C LEU A 129 -9.51 -8.73 9.03
N PHE A 130 -10.53 -8.64 8.17
CA PHE A 130 -11.93 -8.46 8.56
C PHE A 130 -12.68 -9.79 8.72
N ASP A 131 -12.62 -10.70 7.74
CA ASP A 131 -13.47 -11.90 7.77
C ASP A 131 -12.78 -13.11 8.44
N PRO A 132 -11.57 -13.53 8.01
CA PRO A 132 -10.87 -14.67 8.60
C PRO A 132 -10.28 -14.38 9.99
N LEU A 133 -9.59 -13.24 10.16
CA LEU A 133 -8.95 -12.90 11.44
C LEU A 133 -9.88 -12.15 12.41
N LYS A 134 -10.83 -11.37 11.88
CA LYS A 134 -11.76 -10.54 12.68
C LYS A 134 -11.05 -9.61 13.68
N ILE A 135 -9.87 -9.11 13.31
CA ILE A 135 -9.08 -8.20 14.14
C ILE A 135 -9.40 -6.74 13.87
N LEU A 136 -10.06 -6.46 12.73
CA LEU A 136 -10.57 -5.15 12.37
C LEU A 136 -12.07 -5.24 12.08
N ASP A 137 -12.76 -4.11 12.23
CA ASP A 137 -14.15 -3.93 11.83
C ASP A 137 -14.30 -2.90 10.70
N LYS A 138 -15.52 -2.81 10.15
CA LYS A 138 -15.82 -1.95 8.99
C LYS A 138 -15.70 -0.44 9.24
N SER A 139 -15.48 0.00 10.47
CA SER A 139 -15.22 1.42 10.79
C SER A 139 -13.75 1.82 10.60
N ASN A 140 -12.87 0.86 10.35
CA ASN A 140 -11.44 1.09 10.18
C ASN A 140 -11.10 1.62 8.76
N TRP A 141 -10.08 2.48 8.65
CA TRP A 141 -9.59 3.07 7.39
C TRP A 141 -9.21 2.03 6.32
N GLN A 142 -8.71 0.87 6.73
CA GLN A 142 -8.38 -0.26 5.84
C GLN A 142 -9.62 -0.74 5.08
N TYR A 143 -10.81 -0.68 5.71
CA TYR A 143 -12.07 -1.02 5.06
C TYR A 143 -12.46 0.04 4.03
N ASP A 144 -12.35 1.32 4.39
CA ASP A 144 -12.60 2.45 3.49
C ASP A 144 -11.67 2.45 2.28
N PHE A 145 -10.39 2.11 2.49
CA PHE A 145 -9.40 1.95 1.42
C PHE A 145 -9.86 0.88 0.41
N VAL A 146 -10.21 -0.32 0.89
CA VAL A 146 -10.67 -1.42 0.01
C VAL A 146 -11.92 -1.03 -0.76
N LEU A 147 -12.89 -0.36 -0.11
CA LEU A 147 -14.09 0.10 -0.81
C LEU A 147 -13.78 1.12 -1.90
N ALA A 148 -12.87 2.06 -1.63
CA ALA A 148 -12.45 3.05 -2.62
C ALA A 148 -11.69 2.41 -3.78
N TYR A 149 -10.75 1.51 -3.48
CA TYR A 149 -9.98 0.81 -4.50
C TYR A 149 -10.85 -0.12 -5.36
N ASN A 150 -11.78 -0.87 -4.76
CA ASN A 150 -12.71 -1.71 -5.52
C ASN A 150 -13.62 -0.88 -6.45
N LYS A 151 -13.93 0.38 -6.10
CA LYS A 151 -14.63 1.29 -7.03
C LYS A 151 -13.74 1.65 -8.22
N PHE A 152 -12.45 1.91 -8.00
CA PHE A 152 -11.50 2.12 -9.10
C PHE A 152 -11.53 0.93 -10.07
N GLU A 153 -11.45 -0.30 -9.56
CA GLU A 153 -11.50 -1.51 -10.39
C GLU A 153 -12.86 -1.72 -11.09
N ALA A 154 -13.96 -1.57 -10.34
CA ALA A 154 -15.31 -1.85 -10.85
C ALA A 154 -15.75 -0.90 -11.97
N TYR A 155 -15.20 0.31 -12.01
CA TYR A 155 -15.46 1.26 -13.08
C TYR A 155 -14.60 1.01 -14.33
N GLY A 156 -13.79 -0.07 -14.34
CA GLY A 156 -12.88 -0.41 -15.44
C GLY A 156 -11.79 0.65 -15.64
N ASP A 157 -11.59 1.52 -14.66
CA ASP A 157 -10.64 2.62 -14.75
C ASP A 157 -9.27 2.05 -14.44
N LEU A 158 -8.59 1.43 -15.40
CA LEU A 158 -7.21 0.95 -15.22
C LEU A 158 -6.17 2.09 -15.33
N LYS A 159 -6.63 3.34 -15.32
CA LYS A 159 -5.75 4.50 -15.43
C LYS A 159 -5.21 4.87 -14.06
N SER A 160 -3.90 4.95 -13.97
CA SER A 160 -3.22 5.40 -12.76
C SER A 160 -3.60 6.83 -12.34
N ASP A 161 -4.16 7.67 -13.20
CA ASP A 161 -4.64 9.02 -12.83
C ASP A 161 -6.13 9.08 -12.42
N SER A 162 -6.78 7.93 -12.22
CA SER A 162 -8.19 7.84 -11.81
C SER A 162 -8.48 8.59 -10.52
N LYS A 163 -9.56 9.38 -10.50
CA LYS A 163 -10.09 10.00 -9.28
C LYS A 163 -10.37 8.98 -8.17
N TYR A 164 -10.82 7.77 -8.53
CA TYR A 164 -11.15 6.72 -7.57
C TYR A 164 -9.89 6.15 -6.93
N LEU A 165 -8.79 6.09 -7.67
CA LEU A 165 -7.50 5.69 -7.13
C LEU A 165 -6.93 6.75 -6.20
N ILE A 166 -7.06 8.03 -6.56
CA ILE A 166 -6.68 9.13 -5.66
C ILE A 166 -7.52 9.13 -4.39
N ASP A 167 -8.82 8.85 -4.50
CA ASP A 167 -9.70 8.67 -3.33
C ASP A 167 -9.22 7.51 -2.45
N ALA A 168 -8.81 6.38 -3.04
CA ALA A 168 -8.25 5.25 -2.31
C ALA A 168 -6.95 5.62 -1.59
N LEU A 169 -6.00 6.27 -2.28
CA LEU A 169 -4.76 6.79 -1.69
C LEU A 169 -5.04 7.68 -0.46
N ASN A 170 -6.07 8.52 -0.53
CA ASN A 170 -6.44 9.42 0.55
C ASN A 170 -7.01 8.72 1.79
N LYS A 171 -7.48 7.46 1.67
CA LYS A 171 -7.95 6.67 2.82
C LYS A 171 -6.83 6.17 3.72
N ILE A 172 -5.58 6.13 3.22
CA ILE A 172 -4.44 5.68 3.99
C ILE A 172 -4.00 6.80 4.96
N PRO A 173 -3.87 6.54 6.27
CA PRO A 173 -3.28 7.49 7.22
C PRO A 173 -1.83 7.83 6.84
N GLU A 174 -1.38 9.06 7.12
CA GLU A 174 -0.05 9.52 6.66
C GLU A 174 1.09 8.71 7.30
N GLU A 175 0.95 8.35 8.56
CA GLU A 175 1.89 7.52 9.30
C GLU A 175 1.96 6.10 8.74
N LYS A 176 0.82 5.54 8.32
CA LYS A 176 0.74 4.22 7.69
C LYS A 176 1.34 4.28 6.29
N PHE A 177 1.10 5.36 5.55
CA PHE A 177 1.62 5.57 4.21
C PHE A 177 3.16 5.53 4.14
N GLN A 178 3.87 5.78 5.25
CA GLN A 178 5.33 5.65 5.32
C GLN A 178 5.82 4.19 5.23
N LEU A 179 4.96 3.20 5.45
CA LEU A 179 5.31 1.78 5.28
C LEU A 179 5.15 1.37 3.81
N ILE A 180 6.21 0.82 3.21
CA ILE A 180 6.22 0.46 1.78
C ILE A 180 5.12 -0.53 1.42
N ILE A 181 4.71 -1.38 2.37
CA ILE A 181 3.65 -2.37 2.17
C ILE A 181 2.34 -1.75 1.68
N TYR A 182 2.02 -0.54 2.16
CA TYR A 182 0.82 0.22 1.75
C TYR A 182 1.00 0.98 0.43
N ARG A 183 2.24 1.04 -0.09
CA ARG A 183 2.56 1.67 -1.37
C ARG A 183 2.74 0.70 -2.53
N LYS A 184 2.94 -0.59 -2.24
CA LYS A 184 3.16 -1.65 -3.25
C LYS A 184 2.08 -1.67 -4.33
N LEU A 185 0.80 -1.60 -3.94
CA LEU A 185 -0.33 -1.56 -4.89
C LEU A 185 -0.22 -0.43 -5.92
N PHE A 186 0.21 0.76 -5.51
CA PHE A 186 0.38 1.88 -6.45
C PHE A 186 1.59 1.69 -7.35
N LEU A 187 2.68 1.13 -6.82
CA LEU A 187 3.88 0.81 -7.60
C LEU A 187 3.60 -0.29 -8.64
N ASP A 188 2.83 -1.32 -8.27
CA ASP A 188 2.36 -2.36 -9.20
C ASP A 188 1.57 -1.72 -10.35
N LEU A 189 0.62 -0.85 -10.02
CA LEU A 189 -0.19 -0.18 -11.02
C LEU A 189 0.66 0.71 -11.94
N ILE A 190 1.60 1.48 -11.41
CA ILE A 190 2.49 2.33 -12.22
C ILE A 190 3.31 1.47 -13.19
N TYR A 191 3.89 0.36 -12.72
CA TYR A 191 4.66 -0.53 -13.58
C TYR A 191 3.80 -1.21 -14.64
N VAL A 192 2.63 -1.72 -14.29
CA VAL A 192 1.77 -2.43 -15.25
C VAL A 192 1.06 -1.48 -16.22
N THR A 193 0.75 -0.25 -15.81
CA THR A 193 0.23 0.78 -16.73
C THR A 193 1.23 0.99 -17.88
N TYR A 194 2.54 0.98 -17.60
CA TYR A 194 3.55 1.04 -18.64
C TYR A 194 3.48 -0.18 -19.58
N THR A 195 3.46 -1.39 -19.04
CA THR A 195 3.57 -2.62 -19.87
C THR A 195 2.31 -2.95 -20.67
N GLN A 196 1.13 -2.48 -20.28
CA GLN A 196 -0.11 -2.70 -21.04
C GLN A 196 -0.30 -1.72 -22.21
N LEU A 197 0.50 -0.65 -22.26
CA LEU A 197 0.36 0.42 -23.25
C LEU A 197 1.41 0.37 -24.37
N ASN A 198 2.34 -0.59 -24.30
CA ASN A 198 3.40 -0.88 -25.28
C ASN A 198 3.36 -2.36 -25.69
#